data_AF-A0AAE7CQY2-F1
#
_entry.id   AF-A0AAE7CQY2-F1
#
_cell.length_a   1.000
_cell.length_b   1.000
_cell.length_c   1.000
_cell.angle_alpha   90.00
_cell.angle_beta   90.00
_cell.angle_gamma   90.00
#
_symmetry.space_group_name_H-M   'P 1'
#
loop_
_entity.id
_entity.type
_entity.pdbx_description
1 polymer ?
#
loop_
_entity_poly.entity_id
_entity_poly.type
_entity_poly.pdbx_seq_one_letter_code
_entity_poly.pdbx_strand_id
1 'polypeptide(L)'
;MLLASGALGALALLGGAAFLLRVPPFGQKGGIEASEVCASLGTSSSAAEALREVLPAESSYSFDDDVTSRVDATDTGYESACFVSGGGEQLLVADVRLMADEEEGSWTEWVRGTAASDASVTALTPFPAGKKAVASGRFAAVFVPCTSAGHIPGGQYNLSVSVELKKPGGAGAAANRAELIKLATNAASFAHTEAKCDLAR
;
A
#
# COMPACT_ATOMS: atom_id res chain seq x y z
N MET A 1 6.44 58.59 -62.65
CA MET A 1 7.41 57.84 -61.83
C MET A 1 6.64 57.30 -60.63
N LEU A 2 6.06 56.10 -60.71
CA LEU A 2 6.64 54.80 -60.29
C LEU A 2 7.02 54.74 -58.79
N LEU A 3 6.11 54.13 -58.01
CA LEU A 3 6.26 53.14 -56.93
C LEU A 3 7.15 53.41 -55.70
N ALA A 4 6.55 53.27 -54.50
CA ALA A 4 6.89 52.30 -53.44
C ALA A 4 6.20 52.74 -52.12
N SER A 5 5.13 52.07 -51.66
CA SER A 5 5.09 50.81 -50.88
C SER A 5 5.51 50.98 -49.42
N GLY A 6 4.55 50.80 -48.50
CA GLY A 6 4.79 50.69 -47.05
C GLY A 6 3.49 50.65 -46.25
N ALA A 7 2.83 49.49 -46.26
CA ALA A 7 1.57 49.21 -45.57
C ALA A 7 1.73 48.89 -44.07
N LEU A 8 0.59 48.77 -43.38
CA LEU A 8 0.29 48.21 -42.05
C LEU A 8 -0.23 49.31 -41.10
N GLY A 9 -1.47 49.29 -40.61
CA GLY A 9 -2.52 48.30 -40.61
C GLY A 9 -3.45 48.66 -39.45
N ALA A 10 -4.68 49.02 -39.75
CA ALA A 10 -5.71 49.28 -38.75
C ALA A 10 -6.11 47.98 -38.03
N LEU A 11 -6.51 48.07 -36.76
CA LEU A 11 -7.71 47.41 -36.20
C LEU A 11 -7.85 47.70 -34.70
N ALA A 12 -8.82 48.55 -34.39
CA ALA A 12 -9.51 48.53 -33.09
C ALA A 12 -10.42 47.29 -33.04
N LEU A 13 -10.67 46.74 -31.84
CA LEU A 13 -11.99 46.41 -31.27
C LEU A 13 -11.90 45.42 -30.07
N LEU A 14 -12.43 45.89 -28.94
CA LEU A 14 -13.32 45.24 -27.96
C LEU A 14 -13.24 43.73 -27.67
N GLY A 15 -13.22 43.41 -26.37
CA GLY A 15 -13.71 42.16 -25.78
C GLY A 15 -12.87 41.75 -24.56
N GLY A 16 -13.39 41.44 -23.38
CA GLY A 16 -14.73 41.27 -22.86
C GLY A 16 -14.56 40.70 -21.45
N ALA A 17 -15.32 41.19 -20.48
CA ALA A 17 -15.32 40.64 -19.13
C ALA A 17 -15.85 39.20 -19.15
N ALA A 18 -15.04 38.22 -18.74
CA ALA A 18 -15.48 36.86 -18.47
C ALA A 18 -15.47 36.61 -16.95
N PHE A 19 -16.47 37.17 -16.27
CA PHE A 19 -16.97 36.57 -15.03
C PHE A 19 -17.84 35.38 -15.41
N LEU A 20 -17.79 34.33 -14.59
CA LEU A 20 -18.65 33.12 -14.61
C LEU A 20 -18.18 31.94 -15.48
N LEU A 21 -17.16 31.24 -15.00
CA LEU A 21 -17.27 29.79 -14.92
C LEU A 21 -17.13 29.39 -13.45
N ARG A 22 -18.29 29.28 -12.80
CA ARG A 22 -18.49 28.53 -11.57
C ARG A 22 -18.34 27.05 -11.91
N VAL A 23 -17.12 26.66 -12.28
CA VAL A 23 -16.69 25.27 -12.19
C VAL A 23 -16.75 24.98 -10.68
N PRO A 24 -17.56 24.01 -10.21
CA PRO A 24 -17.41 23.52 -8.85
C PRO A 24 -15.93 23.21 -8.66
N PRO A 25 -15.29 23.46 -7.50
CA PRO A 25 -13.95 22.93 -7.31
C PRO A 25 -14.09 21.40 -7.33
N PHE A 26 -13.95 20.80 -8.51
CA PHE A 26 -13.60 19.39 -8.62
C PHE A 26 -12.27 19.34 -7.90
N GLY A 27 -12.31 18.94 -6.63
CA GLY A 27 -11.11 18.76 -5.82
C GLY A 27 -10.16 17.95 -6.67
N GLN A 28 -9.00 18.52 -6.97
CA GLN A 28 -7.95 17.79 -7.66
C GLN A 28 -7.69 16.55 -6.80
N LYS A 29 -7.94 15.36 -7.36
CA LYS A 29 -7.54 14.12 -6.70
C LYS A 29 -6.03 14.22 -6.51
N GLY A 30 -5.57 14.08 -5.27
CA GLY A 30 -4.15 14.00 -4.99
C GLY A 30 -3.55 12.87 -5.82
N GLY A 31 -2.42 13.15 -6.48
CA GLY A 31 -1.65 12.10 -7.12
C GLY A 31 -1.10 11.16 -6.06
N ILE A 32 -1.12 9.86 -6.34
CA ILE A 32 -0.26 8.89 -5.64
C ILE A 32 0.90 8.68 -6.60
N GLU A 33 2.00 9.38 -6.40
CA GLU A 33 3.17 9.23 -7.26
C GLU A 33 4.02 8.05 -6.80
N ALA A 34 4.57 7.31 -7.76
CA ALA A 34 5.32 6.08 -7.47
C ALA A 34 6.51 6.33 -6.52
N SER A 35 7.19 7.48 -6.66
CA SER A 35 8.34 7.86 -5.85
C SER A 35 8.03 8.15 -4.38
N GLU A 36 6.75 8.31 -4.03
CA GLU A 36 6.32 8.67 -2.67
C GLU A 36 5.79 7.45 -1.90
N VAL A 37 5.51 6.34 -2.59
CA VAL A 37 4.96 5.14 -1.95
C VAL A 37 6.03 4.41 -1.13
N CYS A 38 5.64 3.88 0.03
CA CYS A 38 6.46 3.01 0.86
C CYS A 38 7.15 1.92 0.02
N ALA A 39 8.47 1.80 0.15
CA ALA A 39 9.25 0.76 -0.50
C ALA A 39 8.84 -0.63 0.02
N SER A 40 8.39 -0.71 1.28
CA SER A 40 7.90 -1.94 1.90
C SER A 40 6.64 -2.52 1.23
N LEU A 41 5.91 -1.77 0.40
CA LEU A 41 4.76 -2.28 -0.36
C LEU A 41 5.13 -2.89 -1.73
N GLY A 42 6.43 -2.96 -2.04
CA GLY A 42 6.96 -3.50 -3.30
C GLY A 42 7.45 -2.43 -4.25
N THR A 43 7.45 -2.73 -5.56
CA THR A 43 7.90 -1.75 -6.54
C THR A 43 6.97 -0.54 -6.57
N SER A 44 7.56 0.65 -6.57
CA SER A 44 6.90 1.95 -6.56
C SER A 44 5.71 2.06 -7.53
N SER A 45 5.83 1.55 -8.76
CA SER A 45 4.74 1.59 -9.75
C SER A 45 3.59 0.64 -9.42
N SER A 46 3.92 -0.61 -9.08
CA SER A 46 2.94 -1.67 -8.76
C SER A 46 2.14 -1.34 -7.51
N ALA A 47 2.81 -0.81 -6.49
CA ALA A 47 2.19 -0.37 -5.25
C ALA A 47 1.32 0.87 -5.46
N ALA A 48 1.79 1.88 -6.20
CA ALA A 48 0.99 3.06 -6.53
C ALA A 48 -0.29 2.72 -7.29
N GLU A 49 -0.22 1.81 -8.28
CA GLU A 49 -1.41 1.34 -9.00
C GLU A 49 -2.43 0.66 -8.09
N ALA A 50 -1.98 -0.28 -7.25
CA ALA A 50 -2.86 -0.98 -6.31
C ALA A 50 -3.51 -0.02 -5.31
N LEU A 51 -2.73 0.93 -4.77
CA LEU A 51 -3.22 1.94 -3.83
C LEU A 51 -4.27 2.86 -4.46
N ARG A 52 -4.10 3.28 -5.72
CA ARG A 52 -5.08 4.12 -6.41
C ARG A 52 -6.44 3.45 -6.60
N GLU A 53 -6.46 2.12 -6.69
CA GLU A 53 -7.67 1.33 -6.87
C GLU A 53 -8.41 1.14 -5.54
N VAL A 54 -7.68 0.87 -4.45
CA VAL A 54 -8.30 0.53 -3.15
C VAL A 54 -8.60 1.74 -2.26
N LEU A 55 -7.86 2.83 -2.41
CA LEU A 55 -8.00 4.00 -1.54
C LEU A 55 -9.14 4.93 -2.00
N PRO A 56 -9.84 5.59 -1.05
CA PRO A 56 -10.76 6.66 -1.39
C PRO A 56 -10.03 7.81 -2.08
N ALA A 57 -10.77 8.57 -2.91
CA ALA A 57 -10.23 9.76 -3.53
C ALA A 57 -10.06 10.86 -2.47
N GLU A 58 -8.82 11.26 -2.23
CA GLU A 58 -8.45 12.35 -1.32
C GLU A 58 -7.70 13.45 -2.08
N SER A 59 -7.62 14.64 -1.50
CA SER A 59 -6.90 15.79 -2.10
C SER A 59 -5.38 15.67 -1.98
N SER A 60 -4.89 14.86 -1.04
CA SER A 60 -3.48 14.56 -0.83
C SER A 60 -3.33 13.24 -0.08
N TYR A 61 -2.20 12.56 -0.28
CA TYR A 61 -1.83 11.36 0.46
C TYR A 61 -0.47 11.58 1.14
N SER A 62 -0.24 10.86 2.24
CA SER A 62 1.06 10.76 2.89
C SER A 62 1.40 9.30 3.14
N PHE A 63 2.68 8.98 3.01
CA PHE A 63 3.24 7.64 3.16
C PHE A 63 4.33 7.72 4.22
N ASP A 64 4.22 6.87 5.23
CA ASP A 64 5.23 6.72 6.28
C ASP A 64 5.68 5.27 6.30
N ASP A 65 6.96 5.04 6.03
CA ASP A 65 7.56 3.71 5.86
C ASP A 65 8.61 3.52 6.96
N ASP A 66 8.28 2.66 7.93
CA ASP A 66 9.15 2.30 9.04
C ASP A 66 9.67 0.88 8.84
N VAL A 67 10.99 0.71 8.89
CA VAL A 67 11.64 -0.59 8.71
C VAL A 67 12.72 -0.76 9.77
N THR A 68 12.51 -1.71 10.67
CA THR A 68 13.50 -2.19 11.62
C THR A 68 14.13 -3.47 11.10
N SER A 69 15.32 -3.34 10.51
CA SER A 69 16.08 -4.48 9.98
C SER A 69 16.77 -5.29 11.07
N ARG A 70 17.03 -6.56 10.78
CA ARG A 70 17.80 -7.45 11.67
C ARG A 70 19.28 -7.10 11.65
N VAL A 71 19.88 -7.09 12.83
CA VAL A 71 21.34 -6.99 12.99
C VAL A 71 22.01 -8.24 12.41
N ASP A 72 21.54 -9.43 12.79
CA ASP A 72 22.07 -10.72 12.32
C ASP A 72 20.99 -11.84 12.26
N ALA A 73 21.43 -13.06 11.92
CA ALA A 73 20.55 -14.21 11.73
C ALA A 73 19.92 -14.76 13.03
N THR A 74 20.33 -14.29 14.21
CA THR A 74 19.76 -14.64 15.51
C THR A 74 18.83 -13.58 16.08
N ASP A 75 18.89 -12.36 15.52
CA ASP A 75 17.99 -11.26 15.87
C ASP A 75 16.55 -11.58 15.47
N THR A 76 15.62 -11.49 16.40
CA THR A 76 14.19 -11.76 16.18
C THR A 76 13.37 -10.48 16.02
N GLY A 77 13.98 -9.30 16.08
CA GLY A 77 13.33 -7.99 16.13
C GLY A 77 12.98 -7.38 14.78
N TYR A 78 12.81 -8.18 13.72
CA TYR A 78 12.39 -7.62 12.44
C TYR A 78 10.93 -7.16 12.48
N GLU A 79 10.71 -5.89 12.17
CA GLU A 79 9.40 -5.29 11.98
C GLU A 79 9.47 -4.28 10.84
N SER A 80 8.39 -4.19 10.05
CA SER A 80 8.21 -3.07 9.13
C SER A 80 6.75 -2.67 9.06
N ALA A 81 6.47 -1.39 8.96
CA ALA A 81 5.13 -0.87 8.81
C ALA A 81 5.07 0.23 7.76
N CYS A 82 4.05 0.20 6.92
CA CYS A 82 3.71 1.31 6.04
C CYS A 82 2.33 1.85 6.42
N PHE A 83 2.28 3.15 6.71
CA PHE A 83 1.05 3.87 6.99
C PHE A 83 0.71 4.78 5.81
N VAL A 84 -0.49 4.61 5.26
CA VAL A 84 -1.01 5.47 4.20
C VAL A 84 -2.16 6.29 4.75
N SER A 85 -2.02 7.62 4.71
CA SER A 85 -3.03 8.55 5.21
C SER A 85 -3.49 9.52 4.13
N GLY A 86 -4.70 10.06 4.30
CA GLY A 86 -5.30 11.04 3.40
C GLY A 86 -6.57 11.62 4.04
N GLY A 87 -6.86 12.89 3.77
CA GLY A 87 -8.01 13.57 4.39
C GLY A 87 -7.94 13.69 5.93
N GLY A 88 -6.74 13.56 6.51
CA GLY A 88 -6.53 13.57 7.97
C GLY A 88 -6.82 12.23 8.66
N GLU A 89 -7.08 11.18 7.90
CA GLU A 89 -7.35 9.84 8.41
C GLU A 89 -6.33 8.82 7.89
N GLN A 90 -6.12 7.75 8.66
CA GLN A 90 -5.33 6.60 8.22
C GLN A 90 -6.20 5.70 7.34
N LEU A 91 -5.79 5.51 6.09
CA LEU A 91 -6.57 4.83 5.06
C LEU A 91 -6.16 3.35 4.92
N LEU A 92 -4.86 3.08 5.02
CA LEU A 92 -4.29 1.73 4.92
C LEU A 92 -3.09 1.57 5.85
N VAL A 93 -2.92 0.33 6.35
CA VAL A 93 -1.73 -0.11 7.07
C VAL A 93 -1.23 -1.38 6.42
N ALA A 94 0.06 -1.46 6.17
CA ALA A 94 0.75 -2.73 6.04
C ALA A 94 1.67 -2.92 7.25
N ASP A 95 1.62 -4.07 7.89
CA ASP A 95 2.43 -4.43 9.06
C ASP A 95 3.07 -5.79 8.81
N VAL A 96 4.36 -5.90 9.10
CA VAL A 96 5.12 -7.13 9.02
C VAL A 96 5.88 -7.34 10.30
N ARG A 97 5.77 -8.54 10.87
CA ARG A 97 6.54 -8.94 12.05
C ARG A 97 7.16 -10.31 11.87
N LEU A 98 8.39 -10.46 12.33
CA LEU A 98 8.99 -11.78 12.52
C LEU A 98 8.44 -12.38 13.82
N MET A 99 7.88 -13.58 13.73
CA MET A 99 7.32 -14.27 14.87
C MET A 99 7.64 -15.76 14.83
N ALA A 100 7.62 -16.39 16.00
CA ALA A 100 7.81 -17.84 16.11
C ALA A 100 6.74 -18.58 15.30
N ASP A 101 7.06 -19.79 14.83
CA ASP A 101 6.10 -20.66 14.17
C ASP A 101 4.94 -20.98 15.11
N GLU A 102 3.73 -20.88 14.57
CA GLU A 102 2.50 -21.18 15.28
C GLU A 102 1.61 -22.08 14.42
N GLU A 103 0.73 -22.84 15.08
CA GLU A 103 -0.29 -23.63 14.40
C GLU A 103 -1.19 -22.76 13.51
N GLU A 104 -1.81 -23.37 12.49
CA GLU A 104 -2.60 -22.65 11.47
C GLU A 104 -3.79 -21.88 12.07
N GLY A 105 -4.53 -22.52 12.99
CA GLY A 105 -5.66 -21.91 13.69
C GLY A 105 -5.24 -20.71 14.55
N SER A 106 -4.15 -20.85 15.31
CA SER A 106 -3.60 -19.81 16.20
C SER A 106 -3.28 -18.51 15.45
N TRP A 107 -2.56 -18.61 14.32
CA TRP A 107 -2.20 -17.42 13.55
C TRP A 107 -3.41 -16.72 12.93
N THR A 108 -4.38 -17.47 12.41
CA THR A 108 -5.57 -16.85 11.80
C THR A 108 -6.41 -16.14 12.87
N GLU A 109 -6.49 -16.70 14.08
CA GLU A 109 -7.12 -16.05 15.22
C GLU A 109 -6.34 -14.81 15.68
N TRP A 110 -5.01 -14.88 15.71
CA TRP A 110 -4.14 -13.73 15.99
C TRP A 110 -4.39 -12.59 14.97
N VAL A 111 -4.41 -12.91 13.67
CA VAL A 111 -4.72 -11.95 12.59
C VAL A 111 -6.10 -11.31 12.79
N ARG A 112 -7.10 -12.08 13.23
CA ARG A 112 -8.44 -11.56 13.54
C ARG A 112 -8.42 -10.63 14.75
N GLY A 113 -7.63 -10.95 15.78
CA GLY A 113 -7.50 -10.15 16.99
C GLY A 113 -6.71 -8.86 16.81
N THR A 114 -5.86 -8.75 15.79
CA THR A 114 -5.04 -7.56 15.52
C THR A 114 -5.63 -6.60 14.50
N ALA A 115 -6.65 -7.02 13.75
CA ALA A 115 -7.36 -6.12 12.84
C ALA A 115 -8.08 -5.00 13.59
N ALA A 116 -8.13 -3.80 13.01
CA ALA A 116 -8.77 -2.66 13.68
C ALA A 116 -10.31 -2.73 13.72
N SER A 117 -10.93 -3.61 12.95
CA SER A 117 -12.37 -3.82 13.01
C SER A 117 -12.80 -5.22 12.58
N ASP A 118 -13.92 -5.70 13.12
CA ASP A 118 -14.55 -6.95 12.68
C ASP A 118 -14.86 -6.93 11.18
N ALA A 119 -15.21 -5.77 10.63
CA ALA A 119 -15.50 -5.60 9.21
C ALA A 119 -14.29 -5.90 8.32
N SER A 120 -13.07 -5.67 8.82
CA SER A 120 -11.83 -5.97 8.10
C SER A 120 -11.64 -7.47 7.89
N VAL A 121 -12.00 -8.26 8.91
CA VAL A 121 -11.77 -9.71 8.95
C VAL A 121 -13.04 -10.54 8.73
N THR A 122 -14.16 -9.87 8.47
CA THR A 122 -15.39 -10.50 7.98
C THR A 122 -15.13 -11.08 6.59
N ALA A 123 -15.60 -12.31 6.35
CA ALA A 123 -15.45 -13.01 5.07
C ALA A 123 -14.00 -13.22 4.60
N LEU A 124 -13.05 -13.37 5.53
CA LEU A 124 -11.71 -13.88 5.20
C LEU A 124 -11.80 -15.25 4.53
N THR A 125 -11.18 -15.37 3.37
CA THR A 125 -11.11 -16.62 2.58
C THR A 125 -9.65 -16.92 2.25
N PRO A 126 -9.23 -18.20 2.29
CA PRO A 126 -7.86 -18.57 1.94
C PRO A 126 -7.47 -18.20 0.50
N PHE A 127 -6.18 -18.01 0.26
CA PHE A 127 -5.60 -17.90 -1.09
C PHE A 127 -4.19 -18.51 -1.11
N PRO A 128 -3.65 -18.90 -2.30
CA PRO A 128 -2.37 -19.61 -2.37
C PRO A 128 -1.18 -18.64 -2.26
N ALA A 129 -0.66 -18.45 -1.04
CA ALA A 129 0.60 -17.75 -0.77
C ALA A 129 1.23 -18.21 0.56
N GLY A 130 2.57 -18.26 0.61
CA GLY A 130 3.31 -18.62 1.82
C GLY A 130 2.97 -20.02 2.36
N LYS A 131 3.06 -20.17 3.70
CA LYS A 131 2.51 -21.33 4.42
C LYS A 131 0.99 -21.26 4.52
N LYS A 132 0.46 -20.08 4.82
CA LYS A 132 -0.96 -19.80 5.00
C LYS A 132 -1.23 -18.35 4.65
N ALA A 133 -2.37 -18.09 4.03
CA ALA A 133 -2.77 -16.75 3.65
C ALA A 133 -4.30 -16.63 3.57
N VAL A 134 -4.83 -15.47 3.96
CA VAL A 134 -6.27 -15.18 4.00
C VAL A 134 -6.54 -13.76 3.54
N ALA A 135 -7.65 -13.54 2.83
CA ALA A 135 -8.03 -12.21 2.37
C ALA A 135 -9.55 -11.99 2.29
N SER A 136 -9.94 -10.74 2.45
CA SER A 136 -11.27 -10.17 2.28
C SER A 136 -11.17 -8.90 1.40
N GLY A 137 -12.27 -8.20 1.19
CA GLY A 137 -12.26 -6.89 0.52
C GLY A 137 -11.71 -5.74 1.36
N ARG A 138 -11.23 -6.00 2.58
CA ARG A 138 -10.67 -4.99 3.50
C ARG A 138 -9.37 -5.42 4.17
N PHE A 139 -8.96 -6.66 3.99
CA PHE A 139 -7.80 -7.21 4.68
C PHE A 139 -7.15 -8.30 3.85
N ALA A 140 -5.83 -8.38 3.87
CA ALA A 140 -5.07 -9.52 3.37
C ALA A 140 -3.92 -9.82 4.33
N ALA A 141 -3.66 -11.09 4.61
CA ALA A 141 -2.49 -11.50 5.36
C ALA A 141 -1.84 -12.74 4.77
N VAL A 142 -0.52 -12.80 4.92
CA VAL A 142 0.33 -13.90 4.46
C VAL A 142 1.29 -14.26 5.59
N PHE A 143 1.42 -15.55 5.87
CA PHE A 143 2.44 -16.10 6.75
C PHE A 143 3.49 -16.81 5.91
N VAL A 144 4.71 -16.28 5.88
CA VAL A 144 5.80 -16.83 5.06
C VAL A 144 6.96 -17.32 5.92
N PRO A 145 7.52 -18.51 5.64
CA PRO A 145 8.74 -18.97 6.31
C PRO A 145 9.86 -17.94 6.22
N CYS A 146 10.63 -17.79 7.29
CA CYS A 146 11.80 -16.91 7.30
C CYS A 146 13.07 -17.58 7.83
N THR A 147 12.99 -18.33 8.93
CA THR A 147 14.15 -19.03 9.48
C THR A 147 13.78 -20.42 9.96
N SER A 148 14.52 -21.43 9.50
CA SER A 148 14.32 -22.83 9.89
C SER A 148 14.67 -23.09 11.35
N ALA A 149 14.06 -24.12 11.92
CA ALA A 149 14.36 -24.57 13.28
C ALA A 149 15.86 -24.90 13.46
N GLY A 150 16.42 -24.51 14.60
CA GLY A 150 17.82 -24.77 14.95
C GLY A 150 18.80 -23.65 14.57
N HIS A 151 18.37 -22.64 13.81
CA HIS A 151 19.20 -21.47 13.49
C HIS A 151 19.02 -20.31 14.49
N ILE A 152 17.89 -20.28 15.22
CA ILE A 152 17.57 -19.26 16.24
C ILE A 152 16.98 -19.95 17.48
N PRO A 153 17.31 -19.49 18.70
CA PRO A 153 16.58 -19.89 19.92
C PRO A 153 15.06 -19.68 19.76
N GLY A 154 14.26 -20.70 20.09
CA GLY A 154 12.80 -20.65 19.94
C GLY A 154 12.25 -21.37 18.70
N GLY A 155 13.10 -21.89 17.82
CA GLY A 155 12.69 -22.80 16.75
C GLY A 155 12.56 -22.12 15.39
N GLN A 156 11.53 -22.48 14.63
CA GLN A 156 11.26 -21.88 13.33
C GLN A 156 10.61 -20.50 13.52
N TYR A 157 11.00 -19.52 12.69
CA TYR A 157 10.39 -18.20 12.62
C TYR A 157 9.84 -17.94 11.22
N ASN A 158 8.77 -17.15 11.16
CA ASN A 158 8.07 -16.77 9.95
C ASN A 158 7.74 -15.27 10.01
N LEU A 159 7.58 -14.66 8.85
CA LEU A 159 7.03 -13.31 8.76
C LEU A 159 5.51 -13.41 8.70
N SER A 160 4.83 -12.72 9.61
CA SER A 160 3.41 -12.44 9.53
C SER A 160 3.23 -11.08 8.89
N VAL A 161 2.63 -11.07 7.71
CA VAL A 161 2.39 -9.88 6.89
C VAL A 161 0.90 -9.63 6.88
N SER A 162 0.48 -8.39 7.12
CA SER A 162 -0.91 -7.97 7.01
C SER A 162 -1.01 -6.65 6.25
N VAL A 163 -2.07 -6.50 5.47
CA VAL A 163 -2.47 -5.25 4.83
C VAL A 163 -3.93 -5.03 5.12
N GLU A 164 -4.22 -3.97 5.86
CA GLU A 164 -5.57 -3.60 6.27
C GLU A 164 -6.00 -2.28 5.65
N LEU A 165 -7.09 -2.31 4.92
CA LEU A 165 -7.78 -1.15 4.39
C LEU A 165 -8.77 -0.64 5.43
N LYS A 166 -8.38 0.39 6.17
CA LYS A 166 -9.21 1.01 7.23
C LYS A 166 -10.45 1.67 6.63
N LYS A 167 -10.26 2.32 5.48
CA LYS A 167 -11.33 3.00 4.74
C LYS A 167 -11.25 2.63 3.26
N PRO A 168 -12.19 1.84 2.73
CA PRO A 168 -12.15 1.47 1.32
C PRO A 168 -12.58 2.64 0.42
N GLY A 169 -12.02 2.66 -0.79
CA GLY A 169 -12.48 3.51 -1.88
C GLY A 169 -13.77 3.02 -2.54
N GLY A 170 -13.99 3.47 -3.77
CA GLY A 170 -15.20 3.14 -4.53
C GLY A 170 -15.20 1.75 -5.17
N ALA A 171 -14.06 1.06 -5.19
CA ALA A 171 -13.94 -0.27 -5.76
C ALA A 171 -14.71 -1.33 -4.92
N GLY A 172 -15.27 -2.32 -5.61
CA GLY A 172 -16.02 -3.40 -4.97
C GLY A 172 -15.13 -4.35 -4.16
N ALA A 173 -15.71 -5.07 -3.21
CA ALA A 173 -14.97 -5.96 -2.29
C ALA A 173 -14.08 -6.99 -3.01
N ALA A 174 -14.48 -7.51 -4.17
CA ALA A 174 -13.68 -8.45 -4.94
C ALA A 174 -12.44 -7.80 -5.57
N ALA A 175 -12.56 -6.56 -6.08
CA ALA A 175 -11.45 -5.80 -6.63
C ALA A 175 -10.47 -5.41 -5.52
N ASN A 176 -10.98 -4.90 -4.40
CA ASN A 176 -10.15 -4.60 -3.22
C ASN A 176 -9.39 -5.84 -2.74
N ARG A 177 -10.05 -7.01 -2.69
CA ARG A 177 -9.40 -8.26 -2.30
C ARG A 177 -8.21 -8.59 -3.18
N ALA A 178 -8.34 -8.43 -4.50
CA ALA A 178 -7.25 -8.74 -5.44
C ALA A 178 -6.04 -7.81 -5.23
N GLU A 179 -6.28 -6.51 -5.09
CA GLU A 179 -5.21 -5.54 -4.88
C GLU A 179 -4.57 -5.65 -3.48
N LEU A 180 -5.34 -5.97 -2.44
CA LEU A 180 -4.80 -6.23 -1.11
C LEU A 180 -3.93 -7.50 -1.08
N ILE A 181 -4.32 -8.55 -1.81
CA ILE A 181 -3.47 -9.75 -2.00
C ILE A 181 -2.14 -9.37 -2.65
N LYS A 182 -2.19 -8.54 -3.70
CA LYS A 182 -1.01 -8.06 -4.42
C LYS A 182 -0.09 -7.27 -3.48
N LEU A 183 -0.62 -6.31 -2.73
CA LEU A 183 0.12 -5.52 -1.74
C LEU A 183 0.74 -6.40 -0.65
N ALA A 184 -0.03 -7.33 -0.07
CA ALA A 184 0.47 -8.23 0.97
C ALA A 184 1.58 -9.17 0.46
N THR A 185 1.45 -9.66 -0.78
CA THR A 185 2.48 -10.52 -1.40
C THR A 185 3.75 -9.75 -1.70
N ASN A 186 3.63 -8.52 -2.20
CA ASN A 186 4.77 -7.63 -2.42
C ASN A 186 5.48 -7.30 -1.10
N ALA A 187 4.73 -6.97 -0.05
CA ALA A 187 5.29 -6.68 1.26
C ALA A 187 5.98 -7.91 1.86
N ALA A 188 5.42 -9.10 1.69
CA ALA A 188 6.08 -10.35 2.08
C ALA A 188 7.40 -10.55 1.34
N SER A 189 7.45 -10.29 0.03
CA SER A 189 8.67 -10.40 -0.78
C SER A 189 9.74 -9.41 -0.35
N PHE A 190 9.36 -8.15 -0.10
CA PHE A 190 10.26 -7.13 0.42
C PHE A 190 10.81 -7.53 1.79
N ALA A 191 9.92 -7.91 2.70
CA ALA A 191 10.29 -8.28 4.06
C ALA A 191 11.18 -9.52 4.11
N HIS A 192 10.96 -10.51 3.23
CA HIS A 192 11.84 -11.69 3.15
C HIS A 192 13.29 -11.29 2.85
N THR A 193 13.47 -10.30 1.97
CA THR A 193 14.78 -9.78 1.57
C THR A 193 15.40 -8.98 2.72
N GLU A 194 14.67 -8.02 3.28
CA GLU A 194 15.16 -7.12 4.34
C GLU A 194 15.37 -7.83 5.68
N ALA A 195 14.54 -8.82 6.00
CA ALA A 195 14.69 -9.70 7.15
C ALA A 195 15.73 -10.80 6.93
N LYS A 196 16.45 -10.79 5.79
CA LYS A 196 17.56 -11.71 5.49
C LYS A 196 17.17 -13.18 5.69
N CYS A 197 15.93 -13.54 5.37
CA CYS A 197 15.41 -14.88 5.60
C CYS A 197 16.21 -15.95 4.82
N ASP A 198 16.82 -15.56 3.69
CA ASP A 198 17.66 -16.42 2.86
C ASP A 198 19.10 -16.62 3.39
N LEU A 199 19.51 -15.95 4.47
CA LEU A 199 20.89 -16.00 4.99
C LEU A 199 21.14 -17.08 6.06
N ALA A 200 20.15 -17.93 6.35
CA ALA A 200 20.37 -19.14 7.16
C ALA A 200 21.09 -20.21 6.33
N ARG A 201 22.41 -20.07 6.13
CA ARG A 201 23.30 -21.15 5.69
C ARG A 201 24.35 -21.45 6.73
#